data_AF-A0A841UQ70-F1
#
_entry.id   AF-A0A841UQ70-F1
#
_cell.length_a   1.000
_cell.length_b   1.000
_cell.length_c   1.000
_cell.angle_alpha   90.00
_cell.angle_beta   90.00
_cell.angle_gamma   90.00
#
_symmetry.space_group_name_H-M   'P 1'
#
loop_
_entity.id
_entity.type
_entity.pdbx_description
1 polymer ?
#
loop_
_entity_poly.entity_id
_entity_poly.type
_entity_poly.pdbx_seq_one_letter_code
_entity_poly.pdbx_strand_id
1 'polypeptide(L)'
;MALGVALGVVWRVALGVALGVVLGVMSGVALGVVLGVVWRVVWGVALMLISWLGAVSGVVLVLVLGVALGVVFIFAFFRLDNWLIGLLAGPQGRLFPRITPLPLPGLTSTLQQWLQQDWETAINNLNQYLRYSRQFIPVLAAVNRVLPQFPEAEIIYRVSRLAENPSDWQLLKYASAELFSWSDSQIRLDTPARAAAAGFWYLHQQDTEKAEKAFAVVRSLAYGEEMYSLAQTLHRFSQAATFDSIASLEVAPIAAEPSLRPQTWQAISSLNRVIAEIALAHRSYSQETRDRIIGELSDIIDQQAANLPLAEKALILSIAQKWKTCL
;
A
#
# COMPACT_ATOMS: atom_id res chain seq x y z
N MET A 1 5.50 -37.21 -9.02
CA MET A 1 4.32 -36.96 -8.16
C MET A 1 4.61 -36.98 -6.66
N ALA A 2 5.60 -37.72 -6.16
CA ALA A 2 5.91 -37.76 -4.71
C ALA A 2 6.44 -36.43 -4.11
N LEU A 3 7.23 -35.66 -4.87
CA LEU A 3 7.82 -34.39 -4.40
C LEU A 3 6.79 -33.26 -4.18
N GLY A 4 5.73 -33.19 -5.00
CA GLY A 4 4.67 -32.19 -4.86
C GLY A 4 3.77 -32.42 -3.64
N VAL A 5 3.58 -33.68 -3.27
CA VAL A 5 2.78 -34.05 -2.09
C VAL A 5 3.58 -33.81 -0.81
N ALA A 6 4.88 -34.11 -0.80
CA ALA A 6 5.75 -33.83 0.35
C ALA A 6 5.85 -32.32 0.66
N LEU A 7 6.05 -31.48 -0.36
CA LEU A 7 6.08 -30.02 -0.19
C LEU A 7 4.71 -29.45 0.24
N GLY A 8 3.62 -29.99 -0.29
CA GLY A 8 2.26 -29.58 0.09
C GLY A 8 1.92 -29.90 1.55
N VAL A 9 2.37 -31.06 2.05
CA VAL A 9 2.15 -31.47 3.45
C VAL A 9 3.05 -30.70 4.40
N VAL A 10 4.34 -30.51 4.07
CA VAL A 10 5.26 -29.72 4.91
C VAL A 10 4.81 -28.27 5.00
N TRP A 11 4.37 -27.65 3.90
CA TRP A 11 3.88 -26.27 3.90
C TRP A 11 2.58 -26.13 4.71
N ARG A 12 1.61 -27.03 4.54
CA ARG A 12 0.34 -26.99 5.29
C ARG A 12 0.52 -27.25 6.79
N VAL A 13 1.43 -28.15 7.17
CA VAL A 13 1.72 -28.43 8.58
C VAL A 13 2.53 -27.29 9.20
N ALA A 14 3.51 -26.73 8.49
CA ALA A 14 4.27 -25.57 8.97
C ALA A 14 3.38 -24.33 9.14
N LEU A 15 2.50 -24.02 8.19
CA LEU A 15 1.55 -22.91 8.30
C LEU A 15 0.46 -23.18 9.33
N GLY A 16 -0.03 -24.42 9.44
CA GLY A 16 -1.04 -24.81 10.42
C GLY A 16 -0.52 -24.79 11.86
N VAL A 17 0.72 -25.22 12.08
CA VAL A 17 1.38 -25.17 13.39
C VAL A 17 1.85 -23.75 13.71
N ALA A 18 2.39 -23.00 12.76
CA ALA A 18 2.78 -21.60 12.99
C ALA A 18 1.56 -20.71 13.29
N LEU A 19 0.48 -20.81 12.50
CA LEU A 19 -0.75 -20.07 12.79
C LEU A 19 -1.46 -20.61 14.04
N GLY A 20 -1.48 -21.93 14.26
CA GLY A 20 -2.11 -22.55 15.43
C GLY A 20 -1.38 -22.25 16.74
N VAL A 21 -0.06 -22.14 16.72
CA VAL A 21 0.75 -21.77 17.90
C VAL A 21 0.76 -20.25 18.08
N VAL A 22 0.85 -19.44 17.02
CA VAL A 22 0.80 -17.98 17.16
C VAL A 22 -0.60 -17.53 17.59
N LEU A 23 -1.67 -18.03 17.00
CA LEU A 23 -3.04 -17.73 17.43
C LEU A 23 -3.38 -18.43 18.75
N GLY A 24 -2.93 -19.67 18.98
CA GLY A 24 -3.21 -20.43 20.20
C GLY A 24 -2.44 -19.94 21.43
N VAL A 25 -1.20 -19.46 21.27
CA VAL A 25 -0.40 -18.87 22.35
C VAL A 25 -0.76 -17.40 22.54
N MET A 26 -1.00 -16.62 21.48
CA MET A 26 -1.48 -15.23 21.68
C MET A 26 -2.90 -15.21 22.24
N SER A 27 -3.80 -16.07 21.75
CA SER A 27 -5.14 -16.18 22.32
C SER A 27 -5.08 -16.86 23.70
N GLY A 28 -4.27 -17.90 23.91
CA GLY A 28 -4.18 -18.62 25.19
C GLY A 28 -3.46 -17.87 26.31
N VAL A 29 -2.42 -17.07 26.02
CA VAL A 29 -1.72 -16.24 27.01
C VAL A 29 -2.45 -14.92 27.21
N ALA A 30 -2.97 -14.29 26.14
CA ALA A 30 -3.81 -13.10 26.32
C ALA A 30 -5.11 -13.48 27.03
N LEU A 31 -5.85 -14.53 26.60
CA LEU A 31 -7.02 -15.00 27.34
C LEU A 31 -6.64 -15.56 28.70
N GLY A 32 -5.50 -16.23 28.88
CA GLY A 32 -5.11 -16.80 30.19
C GLY A 32 -4.75 -15.74 31.22
N VAL A 33 -4.02 -14.70 30.83
CA VAL A 33 -3.67 -13.57 31.70
C VAL A 33 -4.87 -12.63 31.86
N VAL A 34 -5.62 -12.36 30.79
CA VAL A 34 -6.84 -11.54 30.86
C VAL A 34 -7.88 -12.27 31.70
N LEU A 35 -8.23 -13.53 31.45
CA LEU A 35 -9.16 -14.30 32.29
C LEU A 35 -8.61 -14.48 33.71
N GLY A 36 -7.33 -14.73 33.92
CA GLY A 36 -6.77 -14.92 35.26
C GLY A 36 -6.81 -13.65 36.13
N VAL A 37 -6.47 -12.50 35.56
CA VAL A 37 -6.50 -11.20 36.25
C VAL A 37 -7.92 -10.67 36.35
N VAL A 38 -8.72 -10.78 35.28
CA VAL A 38 -10.15 -10.43 35.29
C VAL A 38 -10.89 -11.30 36.29
N TRP A 39 -10.66 -12.61 36.36
CA TRP A 39 -11.34 -13.47 37.33
C TRP A 39 -10.97 -13.13 38.78
N ARG A 40 -9.70 -12.82 39.08
CA ARG A 40 -9.28 -12.40 40.43
C ARG A 40 -9.89 -11.05 40.83
N VAL A 41 -9.84 -10.07 39.94
CA VAL A 41 -10.31 -8.70 40.23
C VAL A 41 -11.84 -8.64 40.23
N VAL A 42 -12.50 -9.26 39.25
CA VAL A 42 -13.97 -9.29 39.13
C VAL A 42 -14.57 -10.09 40.27
N TRP A 43 -14.06 -11.29 40.58
CA TRP A 43 -14.63 -12.08 41.68
C TRP A 43 -14.33 -11.47 43.05
N GLY A 44 -13.15 -10.88 43.24
CA GLY A 44 -12.77 -10.18 44.47
C GLY A 44 -13.62 -8.94 44.75
N VAL A 45 -13.88 -8.13 43.72
CA VAL A 45 -14.71 -6.91 43.84
C VAL A 45 -16.20 -7.23 43.86
N ALA A 46 -16.66 -8.20 43.05
CA ALA A 46 -18.06 -8.64 43.05
C ALA A 46 -18.46 -9.25 44.39
N LEU A 47 -17.64 -10.13 44.98
CA LEU A 47 -17.93 -10.69 46.31
C LEU A 47 -17.95 -9.63 47.42
N MET A 48 -17.07 -8.62 47.35
CA MET A 48 -17.08 -7.51 48.30
C MET A 48 -18.36 -6.66 48.22
N LEU A 49 -18.93 -6.48 47.02
CA LEU A 49 -20.10 -5.62 46.81
C LEU A 49 -21.44 -6.36 46.89
N ILE A 50 -21.48 -7.66 46.56
CA ILE A 50 -22.66 -8.53 46.75
C ILE A 50 -23.01 -8.65 48.25
N SER A 51 -22.02 -8.53 49.14
CA SER A 51 -22.24 -8.59 50.59
C SER A 51 -22.90 -7.33 51.16
N TRP A 52 -22.99 -6.22 50.41
CA TRP A 52 -23.46 -4.94 50.96
C TRP A 52 -24.75 -4.35 50.36
N LEU A 53 -25.11 -4.59 49.09
CA LEU A 53 -26.35 -4.01 48.51
C LEU A 53 -27.00 -4.93 47.46
N GLY A 54 -27.91 -5.79 47.91
CA GLY A 54 -28.84 -6.49 47.02
C GLY A 54 -29.87 -5.52 46.44
N ALA A 55 -29.62 -5.02 45.21
CA ALA A 55 -30.64 -4.58 44.23
C ALA A 55 -30.05 -3.89 42.98
N VAL A 56 -28.77 -3.49 42.95
CA VAL A 56 -28.18 -2.70 41.83
C VAL A 56 -27.22 -3.52 40.95
N SER A 57 -27.39 -4.85 40.94
CA SER A 57 -26.37 -5.80 40.46
C SER A 57 -26.09 -5.71 38.94
N GLY A 58 -27.11 -5.52 38.09
CA GLY A 58 -26.92 -5.54 36.64
C GLY A 58 -26.15 -4.34 36.09
N VAL A 59 -26.48 -3.12 36.55
CA VAL A 59 -25.85 -1.89 36.06
C VAL A 59 -24.43 -1.74 36.59
N VAL A 60 -24.19 -2.08 37.86
CA VAL A 60 -22.85 -2.05 38.45
C VAL A 60 -21.94 -3.08 37.79
N LEU A 61 -22.43 -4.28 37.50
CA LEU A 61 -21.64 -5.32 36.84
C LEU A 61 -21.27 -4.94 35.40
N VAL A 62 -22.21 -4.37 34.63
CA VAL A 62 -21.95 -3.90 33.25
C VAL A 62 -20.96 -2.74 33.25
N LEU A 63 -21.09 -1.78 34.17
CA LEU A 63 -20.16 -0.66 34.28
C LEU A 63 -18.76 -1.14 34.69
N VAL A 64 -18.65 -1.99 35.71
CA VAL A 64 -17.36 -2.48 36.20
C VAL A 64 -16.68 -3.37 35.16
N LEU A 65 -17.40 -4.31 34.53
CA LEU A 65 -16.83 -5.15 33.47
C LEU A 65 -16.51 -4.34 32.22
N GLY A 66 -17.38 -3.41 31.82
CA GLY A 66 -17.16 -2.55 30.66
C GLY A 66 -15.93 -1.67 30.83
N VAL A 67 -15.77 -1.05 32.00
CA VAL A 67 -14.58 -0.25 32.33
C VAL A 67 -13.34 -1.12 32.42
N ALA A 68 -13.39 -2.26 33.12
CA ALA A 68 -12.24 -3.15 33.26
C ALA A 68 -11.77 -3.71 31.90
N LEU A 69 -12.69 -4.21 31.08
CA LEU A 69 -12.39 -4.72 29.75
C LEU A 69 -11.92 -3.60 28.81
N GLY A 70 -12.52 -2.42 28.88
CA GLY A 70 -12.09 -1.24 28.12
C GLY A 70 -10.67 -0.81 28.46
N VAL A 71 -10.34 -0.74 29.75
CA VAL A 71 -8.98 -0.40 30.23
C VAL A 71 -7.98 -1.46 29.79
N VAL A 72 -8.27 -2.74 30.02
CA VAL A 72 -7.38 -3.84 29.60
C VAL A 72 -7.17 -3.83 28.09
N PHE A 73 -8.24 -3.59 27.31
CA PHE A 73 -8.16 -3.48 25.86
C PHE A 73 -7.27 -2.32 25.43
N ILE A 74 -7.45 -1.12 26.01
CA ILE A 74 -6.62 0.05 25.70
C ILE A 74 -5.14 -0.23 26.02
N PHE A 75 -4.84 -0.72 27.22
CA PHE A 75 -3.47 -1.04 27.62
C PHE A 75 -2.82 -2.10 26.73
N ALA A 76 -3.54 -3.19 26.42
CA ALA A 76 -3.02 -4.28 25.62
C ALA A 76 -2.89 -3.91 24.13
N PHE A 77 -3.88 -3.25 23.55
CA PHE A 77 -3.92 -2.89 22.13
C PHE A 77 -2.92 -1.78 21.80
N PHE A 78 -2.90 -0.72 22.59
CA PHE A 78 -1.98 0.41 22.38
C PHE A 78 -0.57 0.15 22.90
N ARG A 79 -0.33 -0.95 23.64
CA ARG A 79 0.95 -1.28 24.27
C ARG A 79 1.48 -0.06 25.04
N LEU A 80 0.65 0.46 25.95
CA LEU A 80 0.92 1.67 26.72
C LEU A 80 2.22 1.56 27.53
N ASP A 81 2.54 0.36 28.00
CA ASP A 81 3.81 -0.01 28.63
C ASP A 81 5.01 0.33 27.74
N ASN A 82 5.00 -0.13 26.50
CA ASN A 82 6.05 0.13 25.53
C ASN A 82 6.11 1.60 25.14
N TRP A 83 4.97 2.26 24.95
CA TRP A 83 4.91 3.70 24.68
C TRP A 83 5.51 4.51 25.83
N LEU A 84 5.23 4.15 27.09
CA LEU A 84 5.78 4.80 28.27
C LEU A 84 7.31 4.60 28.40
N ILE A 85 7.82 3.41 28.08
CA ILE A 85 9.27 3.17 28.01
C ILE A 85 9.90 4.08 26.96
N GLY A 86 9.27 4.22 25.78
CA GLY A 86 9.72 5.14 24.74
C GLY A 86 9.73 6.61 25.18
N LEU A 87 8.75 7.03 25.99
CA LEU A 87 8.69 8.37 26.57
C LEU A 87 9.85 8.62 27.57
N LEU A 88 10.17 7.62 28.40
CA LEU A 88 11.16 7.74 29.48
C LEU A 88 12.61 7.56 29.02
N ALA A 89 12.85 6.90 27.88
CA ALA A 89 14.19 6.60 27.38
C ALA A 89 14.97 7.82 26.81
N GLY A 90 14.32 8.98 26.69
CA GLY A 90 14.93 10.23 26.25
C GLY A 90 15.44 10.23 24.79
N PRO A 91 16.03 11.34 24.31
CA PRO A 91 16.42 11.49 22.90
C PRO A 91 17.57 10.58 22.45
N GLN A 92 18.40 10.12 23.40
CA GLN A 92 19.68 9.44 23.12
C GLN A 92 19.60 7.90 23.28
N GLY A 93 18.55 7.35 23.92
CA GLY A 93 18.35 5.92 24.14
C GLY A 93 17.26 5.34 23.23
N ARG A 94 17.45 5.36 21.91
CA ARG A 94 16.42 4.98 20.91
C ARG A 94 16.22 3.47 20.78
N LEU A 95 15.71 2.81 21.82
CA LEU A 95 14.98 1.57 21.66
C LEU A 95 13.54 1.90 21.31
N PHE A 96 13.28 2.33 20.07
CA PHE A 96 11.92 2.61 19.63
C PHE A 96 11.10 1.32 19.69
N PRO A 97 10.06 1.24 20.54
CA PRO A 97 9.23 0.06 20.62
C PRO A 97 8.47 -0.09 19.31
N ARG A 98 8.82 -1.12 18.54
CA ARG A 98 8.32 -1.41 17.19
C ARG A 98 6.85 -1.87 17.15
N ILE A 99 6.10 -1.76 18.25
CA ILE A 99 4.86 -2.54 18.43
C ILE A 99 3.68 -1.68 18.94
N THR A 100 3.88 -0.39 19.22
CA THR A 100 2.77 0.50 19.62
C THR A 100 2.20 1.27 18.43
N PRO A 101 0.86 1.39 18.29
CA PRO A 101 0.21 2.30 17.35
C PRO A 101 0.17 3.75 17.85
N LEU A 102 0.52 4.01 19.11
CA LEU A 102 0.57 5.38 19.64
C LEU A 102 1.77 6.12 19.06
N PRO A 103 1.58 7.38 18.61
CA PRO A 103 2.67 8.17 18.06
C PRO A 103 3.77 8.36 19.11
N LEU A 104 4.98 7.98 18.76
CA LEU A 104 6.15 8.19 19.60
C LEU A 104 6.48 9.70 19.64
N PRO A 105 6.66 10.31 20.83
CA PRO A 105 7.00 11.72 20.95
C PRO A 105 8.28 12.07 20.16
N GLY A 106 8.25 13.15 19.39
CA GLY A 106 9.40 13.60 18.59
C GLY A 106 9.72 12.77 17.33
N LEU A 107 9.05 11.63 17.12
CA LEU A 107 9.23 10.82 15.90
C LEU A 107 8.82 11.62 14.67
N THR A 108 7.63 12.22 14.67
CA THR A 108 7.15 13.03 13.54
C THR A 108 8.14 14.14 13.19
N SER A 109 8.68 14.87 14.17
CA SER A 109 9.69 15.92 13.92
C SER A 109 10.99 15.34 13.35
N THR A 110 11.44 14.19 13.85
CA THR A 110 12.64 13.50 13.33
C THR A 110 12.43 13.07 11.87
N LEU A 111 11.26 12.49 11.56
CA LEU A 111 10.90 12.10 10.20
C LEU A 111 10.81 13.30 9.26
N GLN A 112 10.27 14.43 9.73
CA GLN A 112 10.23 15.67 8.95
C GLN A 112 11.64 16.18 8.63
N GLN A 113 12.55 16.19 9.62
CA GLN A 113 13.93 16.60 9.43
C GLN A 113 14.65 15.71 8.40
N TRP A 114 14.47 14.39 8.48
CA TRP A 114 15.05 13.47 7.50
C TRP A 114 14.52 13.73 6.09
N LEU A 115 13.20 13.86 5.93
CA LEU A 115 12.58 14.15 4.64
C LEU A 115 13.06 15.48 4.04
N GLN A 116 13.30 16.49 4.87
CA GLN A 116 13.81 17.79 4.43
C GLN A 116 15.29 17.74 4.03
N GLN A 117 16.11 16.95 4.74
CA GLN A 117 17.55 16.91 4.54
C GLN A 117 17.98 15.99 3.39
N ASP A 118 17.43 14.76 3.35
CA ASP A 118 17.75 13.76 2.33
C ASP A 118 16.52 12.89 2.07
N TRP A 119 15.79 13.23 1.01
CA TRP A 119 14.53 12.58 0.64
C TRP A 119 14.69 11.09 0.32
N GLU A 120 15.73 10.72 -0.43
CA GLU A 120 15.96 9.35 -0.88
C GLU A 120 16.27 8.43 0.31
N THR A 121 17.18 8.86 1.19
CA THR A 121 17.49 8.11 2.41
C THR A 121 16.28 8.09 3.35
N ALA A 122 15.53 9.19 3.46
CA ALA A 122 14.35 9.27 4.32
C ALA A 122 13.24 8.31 3.89
N ILE A 123 12.98 8.13 2.60
CA ILE A 123 11.99 7.17 2.09
C ILE A 123 12.33 5.75 2.55
N ASN A 124 13.59 5.34 2.46
CA ASN A 124 14.04 4.03 2.92
C ASN A 124 13.79 3.83 4.41
N ASN A 125 14.08 4.86 5.22
CA ASN A 125 13.81 4.84 6.64
C ASN A 125 12.29 4.73 6.90
N LEU A 126 11.47 5.56 6.25
CA LEU A 126 10.00 5.52 6.38
C LEU A 126 9.44 4.13 6.05
N ASN A 127 9.92 3.50 4.98
CA ASN A 127 9.55 2.15 4.60
C ASN A 127 9.88 1.12 5.68
N GLN A 128 11.06 1.22 6.31
CA GLN A 128 11.38 0.36 7.45
C GLN A 128 10.42 0.59 8.63
N TYR A 129 10.05 1.84 8.92
CA TYR A 129 9.07 2.13 9.97
C TYR A 129 7.69 1.58 9.61
N LEU A 130 7.21 1.71 8.38
CA LEU A 130 5.92 1.15 7.96
C LEU A 130 5.92 -0.38 8.00
N ARG A 131 7.02 -1.02 7.59
CA ARG A 131 7.13 -2.47 7.54
C ARG A 131 7.27 -3.12 8.91
N TYR A 132 8.03 -2.50 9.80
CA TYR A 132 8.44 -3.10 11.06
C TYR A 132 7.87 -2.40 12.30
N SER A 133 7.06 -1.36 12.14
CA SER A 133 6.41 -0.67 13.25
C SER A 133 4.94 -0.38 12.99
N ARG A 134 4.18 -0.10 14.06
CA ARG A 134 2.77 0.37 13.96
C ARG A 134 2.66 1.90 13.88
N GLN A 135 3.73 2.61 13.50
CA GLN A 135 3.81 4.08 13.51
C GLN A 135 3.35 4.73 12.18
N PHE A 136 2.22 4.26 11.61
CA PHE A 136 1.68 4.80 10.36
C PHE A 136 1.34 6.30 10.47
N ILE A 137 0.68 6.70 11.57
CA ILE A 137 0.19 8.08 11.76
C ILE A 137 1.34 9.10 11.77
N PRO A 138 2.44 8.92 12.53
CA PRO A 138 3.60 9.82 12.45
C PRO A 138 4.24 9.91 11.08
N VAL A 139 4.34 8.78 10.36
CA VAL A 139 4.90 8.72 9.00
C VAL A 139 4.06 9.55 8.04
N LEU A 140 2.74 9.32 8.03
CA LEU A 140 1.81 10.07 7.20
C LEU A 140 1.82 11.57 7.54
N ALA A 141 1.79 11.92 8.83
CA ALA A 141 1.82 13.31 9.27
C ALA A 141 3.12 14.03 8.84
N ALA A 142 4.26 13.34 8.85
CA ALA A 142 5.52 13.88 8.36
C ALA A 142 5.50 14.10 6.85
N VAL A 143 5.08 13.11 6.06
CA VAL A 143 4.98 13.21 4.60
C VAL A 143 4.03 14.33 4.18
N ASN A 144 2.81 14.37 4.73
CA ASN A 144 1.81 15.40 4.41
C ASN A 144 2.25 16.81 4.79
N ARG A 145 3.14 16.94 5.79
CA ARG A 145 3.67 18.24 6.19
C ARG A 145 4.83 18.69 5.32
N VAL A 146 5.75 17.80 4.96
CA VAL A 146 6.97 18.16 4.23
C VAL A 146 6.74 18.24 2.72
N LEU A 147 5.94 17.33 2.15
CA LEU A 147 5.77 17.25 0.70
C LEU A 147 5.28 18.57 0.06
N PRO A 148 4.32 19.34 0.65
CA PRO A 148 3.90 20.64 0.10
C PRO A 148 4.91 21.77 0.28
N GLN A 149 6.00 21.57 1.03
CA GLN A 149 7.04 22.58 1.25
C GLN A 149 8.05 22.63 0.12
N PHE A 150 8.11 21.60 -0.74
CA PHE A 150 8.99 21.57 -1.90
C PHE A 150 8.41 22.37 -3.07
N PRO A 151 9.28 22.84 -4.00
CA PRO A 151 8.82 23.45 -5.24
C PRO A 151 7.89 22.53 -6.03
N GLU A 152 6.88 23.10 -6.69
CA GLU A 152 5.86 22.30 -7.42
C GLU A 152 6.47 21.39 -8.50
N ALA A 153 7.56 21.83 -9.13
CA ALA A 153 8.30 21.05 -10.12
C ALA A 153 8.90 19.74 -9.55
N GLU A 154 9.11 19.65 -8.24
CA GLU A 154 9.67 18.45 -7.62
C GLU A 154 8.61 17.52 -7.04
N ILE A 155 7.35 17.95 -6.96
CA ILE A 155 6.29 17.21 -6.26
C ILE A 155 6.07 15.84 -6.92
N ILE A 156 5.89 15.79 -8.24
CA ILE A 156 5.61 14.54 -8.94
C ILE A 156 6.79 13.58 -8.80
N TYR A 157 8.03 14.08 -8.95
CA TYR A 157 9.22 13.28 -8.74
C TYR A 157 9.26 12.71 -7.32
N ARG A 158 9.08 13.53 -6.29
CA ARG A 158 9.14 13.09 -4.89
C ARG A 158 8.07 12.07 -4.54
N VAL A 159 6.85 12.24 -5.08
CA VAL A 159 5.77 11.27 -4.91
C VAL A 159 6.05 9.99 -5.70
N SER A 160 6.63 10.05 -6.90
CA SER A 160 6.99 8.85 -7.65
C SER A 160 8.02 8.01 -6.91
N ARG A 161 8.98 8.66 -6.22
CA ARG A 161 9.95 7.98 -5.33
C ARG A 161 9.27 7.30 -4.14
N LEU A 162 8.23 7.89 -3.57
CA LEU A 162 7.40 7.22 -2.54
C LEU A 162 6.64 6.00 -3.10
N ALA A 163 6.24 6.05 -4.37
CA ALA A 163 5.52 4.98 -5.07
C ALA A 163 6.43 3.90 -5.67
N GLU A 164 7.76 4.06 -5.62
CA GLU A 164 8.71 3.13 -6.25
C GLU A 164 8.71 1.77 -5.57
N ASN A 165 8.79 1.76 -4.24
CA ASN A 165 8.78 0.54 -3.43
C ASN A 165 8.13 0.78 -2.06
N PRO A 166 6.84 1.15 -2.02
CA PRO A 166 6.17 1.44 -0.76
C PRO A 166 5.99 0.15 0.04
N SER A 167 6.34 0.20 1.32
CA SER A 167 6.03 -0.89 2.26
C SER A 167 4.53 -0.94 2.59
N ASP A 168 3.84 0.19 2.49
CA ASP A 168 2.39 0.30 2.66
C ASP A 168 1.81 1.35 1.71
N TRP A 169 1.07 0.90 0.70
CA TRP A 169 0.42 1.77 -0.26
C TRP A 169 -0.68 2.65 0.35
N GLN A 170 -1.17 2.32 1.56
CA GLN A 170 -2.08 3.20 2.30
C GLN A 170 -1.44 4.57 2.57
N LEU A 171 -0.11 4.67 2.61
CA LEU A 171 0.56 5.97 2.73
C LEU A 171 0.17 6.91 1.59
N LEU A 172 0.19 6.44 0.34
CA LEU A 172 -0.17 7.26 -0.82
C LEU A 172 -1.68 7.55 -0.85
N LYS A 173 -2.52 6.57 -0.50
CA LYS A 173 -3.96 6.78 -0.36
C LYS A 173 -4.26 7.90 0.65
N TYR A 174 -3.77 7.80 1.88
CA TYR A 174 -4.04 8.79 2.92
C TYR A 174 -3.20 10.06 2.79
N ALA A 175 -2.17 10.09 1.95
CA ALA A 175 -1.53 11.34 1.55
C ALA A 175 -2.47 12.19 0.68
N SER A 176 -3.41 11.56 -0.03
CA SER A 176 -4.44 12.22 -0.84
C SER A 176 -5.79 12.40 -0.15
N ALA A 177 -6.02 11.78 1.02
CA ALA A 177 -7.29 11.78 1.74
C ALA A 177 -7.15 12.27 3.19
N GLU A 178 -8.26 12.43 3.91
CA GLU A 178 -8.22 12.73 5.34
C GLU A 178 -7.85 11.48 6.16
N LEU A 179 -7.11 11.67 7.26
CA LEU A 179 -6.73 10.58 8.16
C LEU A 179 -8.01 9.96 8.76
N PHE A 180 -8.16 8.63 8.66
CA PHE A 180 -9.35 7.85 9.05
C PHE A 180 -10.56 7.95 8.10
N SER A 181 -10.36 8.33 6.83
CA SER A 181 -11.38 8.19 5.80
C SER A 181 -11.66 6.70 5.50
N TRP A 182 -12.83 6.20 5.89
CA TRP A 182 -13.25 4.81 5.64
C TRP A 182 -13.75 4.56 4.20
N SER A 183 -13.82 5.60 3.36
CA SER A 183 -14.35 5.53 1.98
C SER A 183 -13.40 6.17 0.98
N ASP A 184 -13.27 5.56 -0.20
CA ASP A 184 -12.50 6.10 -1.34
C ASP A 184 -13.11 7.39 -1.92
N SER A 185 -14.36 7.73 -1.56
CA SER A 185 -15.05 8.97 -1.95
C SER A 185 -14.42 10.25 -1.37
N GLN A 186 -13.43 10.11 -0.48
CA GLN A 186 -12.80 11.23 0.23
C GLN A 186 -11.38 11.56 -0.26
N ILE A 187 -10.90 10.91 -1.34
CA ILE A 187 -9.65 11.31 -2.00
C ILE A 187 -9.84 12.72 -2.58
N ARG A 188 -8.95 13.65 -2.20
CA ARG A 188 -8.96 15.04 -2.63
C ARG A 188 -7.85 15.27 -3.64
N LEU A 189 -8.15 16.03 -4.69
CA LEU A 189 -7.20 16.43 -5.73
C LEU A 189 -6.93 17.94 -5.69
N ASP A 190 -7.18 18.57 -4.54
CA ASP A 190 -7.15 20.03 -4.37
C ASP A 190 -5.74 20.61 -4.26
N THR A 191 -4.71 19.78 -4.08
CA THR A 191 -3.31 20.19 -4.13
C THR A 191 -2.51 19.28 -5.05
N PRO A 192 -1.43 19.78 -5.67
CA PRO A 192 -0.58 18.96 -6.54
C PRO A 192 -0.03 17.71 -5.85
N ALA A 193 0.38 17.83 -4.59
CA ALA A 193 0.89 16.71 -3.80
C ALA A 193 -0.16 15.61 -3.62
N ARG A 194 -1.41 16.00 -3.30
CA ARG A 194 -2.52 15.05 -3.14
C ARG A 194 -2.93 14.42 -4.46
N ALA A 195 -3.00 15.22 -5.53
CA ALA A 195 -3.32 14.74 -6.86
C ALA A 195 -2.27 13.75 -7.40
N ALA A 196 -0.98 14.05 -7.24
CA ALA A 196 0.08 13.12 -7.61
C ALA A 196 0.01 11.82 -6.78
N ALA A 197 -0.19 11.91 -5.47
CA ALA A 197 -0.30 10.73 -4.61
C ALA A 197 -1.51 9.85 -4.97
N ALA A 198 -2.66 10.48 -5.24
CA ALA A 198 -3.86 9.81 -5.73
C ALA A 198 -3.61 9.11 -7.08
N GLY A 199 -2.93 9.79 -8.02
CA GLY A 199 -2.62 9.24 -9.34
C GLY A 199 -1.82 7.93 -9.25
N PHE A 200 -0.73 7.93 -8.47
CA PHE A 200 0.07 6.71 -8.27
C PHE A 200 -0.68 5.61 -7.52
N TRP A 201 -1.50 5.97 -6.53
CA TRP A 201 -2.36 5.01 -5.83
C TRP A 201 -3.39 4.38 -6.78
N TYR A 202 -4.03 5.17 -7.66
CA TYR A 202 -5.00 4.66 -8.62
C TYR A 202 -4.36 3.78 -9.70
N LEU A 203 -3.15 4.11 -10.17
CA LEU A 203 -2.38 3.23 -11.04
C LEU A 203 -2.14 1.86 -10.39
N HIS A 204 -1.73 1.85 -9.12
CA HIS A 204 -1.54 0.62 -8.36
C HIS A 204 -2.83 -0.21 -8.26
N GLN A 205 -3.96 0.46 -8.05
CA GLN A 205 -5.29 -0.16 -8.01
C GLN A 205 -5.85 -0.52 -9.39
N GLN A 206 -5.12 -0.26 -10.47
CA GLN A 206 -5.52 -0.46 -11.86
C GLN A 206 -6.76 0.38 -12.29
N ASP A 207 -7.11 1.42 -11.52
CA ASP A 207 -8.20 2.35 -11.81
C ASP A 207 -7.68 3.48 -12.72
N THR A 208 -7.57 3.17 -14.00
CA THR A 208 -6.93 4.05 -15.00
C THR A 208 -7.70 5.34 -15.24
N GLU A 209 -9.03 5.32 -15.14
CA GLU A 209 -9.87 6.51 -15.32
C GLU A 209 -9.62 7.53 -14.19
N LYS A 210 -9.56 7.06 -12.93
CA LYS A 210 -9.25 7.96 -11.81
C LYS A 210 -7.78 8.39 -11.81
N ALA A 211 -6.86 7.52 -12.24
CA ALA A 211 -5.46 7.89 -12.39
C ALA A 211 -5.29 9.02 -13.42
N GLU A 212 -5.93 8.92 -14.59
CA GLU A 212 -5.91 9.98 -15.62
C GLU A 212 -6.46 11.29 -15.07
N LYS A 213 -7.62 11.26 -14.39
CA LYS A 213 -8.22 12.45 -13.75
C LYS A 213 -7.29 13.08 -12.71
N ALA A 214 -6.59 12.27 -11.91
CA ALA A 214 -5.67 12.75 -10.90
C ALA A 214 -4.42 13.40 -11.53
N PHE A 215 -3.82 12.77 -12.54
CA PHE A 215 -2.65 13.34 -13.23
C PHE A 215 -2.99 14.55 -14.09
N ALA A 216 -4.23 14.67 -14.57
CA ALA A 216 -4.69 15.85 -15.30
C ALA A 216 -4.55 17.14 -14.46
N VAL A 217 -4.74 17.06 -13.14
CA VAL A 217 -4.59 18.21 -12.22
C VAL A 217 -3.15 18.71 -12.15
N VAL A 218 -2.17 17.82 -12.32
CA VAL A 218 -0.74 18.15 -12.22
C VAL A 218 -0.05 18.24 -13.58
N ARG A 219 -0.81 18.23 -14.68
CA ARG A 219 -0.31 18.19 -16.05
C ARG A 219 0.68 19.33 -16.38
N SER A 220 0.43 20.52 -15.85
CA SER A 220 1.28 21.70 -16.06
C SER A 220 2.61 21.66 -15.28
N LEU A 221 2.80 20.71 -14.37
CA LEU A 221 4.02 20.59 -13.58
C LEU A 221 5.08 19.74 -14.30
N ALA A 222 6.32 19.80 -13.82
CA ALA A 222 7.38 18.95 -14.36
C ALA A 222 7.03 17.46 -14.19
N TYR A 223 7.18 16.69 -15.27
CA TYR A 223 6.71 15.30 -15.41
C TYR A 223 5.19 15.11 -15.37
N GLY A 224 4.39 16.18 -15.28
CA GLY A 224 2.93 16.13 -15.28
C GLY A 224 2.36 15.63 -16.59
N GLU A 225 2.79 16.23 -17.70
CA GLU A 225 2.41 15.78 -19.05
C GLU A 225 2.77 14.32 -19.29
N GLU A 226 3.95 13.89 -18.82
CA GLU A 226 4.40 12.51 -18.95
C GLU A 226 3.46 11.57 -18.21
N MET A 227 3.19 11.82 -16.92
CA MET A 227 2.36 10.94 -16.10
C MET A 227 0.90 10.93 -16.57
N TYR A 228 0.37 12.07 -17.02
CA TYR A 228 -0.95 12.15 -17.64
C TYR A 228 -1.02 11.32 -18.93
N SER A 229 -0.08 11.52 -19.84
CA SER A 229 -0.02 10.78 -21.12
C SER A 229 0.15 9.27 -20.92
N LEU A 230 0.95 8.89 -19.90
CA LEU A 230 1.15 7.51 -19.49
C LEU A 230 -0.18 6.90 -18.99
N ALA A 231 -0.85 7.56 -18.04
CA ALA A 231 -2.11 7.08 -17.49
C ALA A 231 -3.20 6.95 -18.57
N GLN A 232 -3.33 7.95 -19.44
CA GLN A 232 -4.25 7.93 -20.58
C GLN A 232 -3.93 6.79 -21.57
N THR A 233 -2.65 6.54 -21.84
CA THR A 233 -2.23 5.45 -22.73
C THR A 233 -2.57 4.09 -22.13
N LEU A 234 -2.26 3.87 -20.85
CA LEU A 234 -2.62 2.63 -20.17
C LEU A 234 -4.14 2.47 -20.04
N HIS A 235 -4.91 3.55 -19.88
CA HIS A 235 -6.37 3.53 -19.94
C HIS A 235 -6.87 2.98 -21.28
N ARG A 236 -6.43 3.58 -22.41
CA ARG A 236 -6.80 3.13 -23.76
C ARG A 236 -6.43 1.66 -24.01
N PHE A 237 -5.21 1.28 -23.65
CA PHE A 237 -4.75 -0.10 -23.85
C PHE A 237 -5.53 -1.10 -22.99
N SER A 238 -5.89 -0.72 -21.76
CA SER A 238 -6.70 -1.56 -20.87
C SER A 238 -8.10 -1.84 -21.39
N GLN A 239 -8.67 -0.96 -22.22
CA GLN A 239 -10.01 -1.15 -22.80
C GLN A 239 -10.01 -2.17 -23.94
N ALA A 240 -8.95 -2.22 -24.77
CA ALA A 240 -8.86 -3.16 -25.89
C ALA A 240 -8.83 -4.62 -25.40
N ALA A 241 -9.70 -5.46 -25.95
CA ALA A 241 -9.98 -6.84 -25.50
C ALA A 241 -10.17 -7.86 -26.61
N THR A 242 -10.11 -7.43 -27.87
CA THR A 242 -10.27 -8.26 -29.06
C THR A 242 -9.21 -7.86 -30.07
N PHE A 243 -8.91 -8.78 -31.00
CA PHE A 243 -7.97 -8.54 -32.09
C PHE A 243 -8.27 -7.22 -32.83
N ASP A 244 -9.53 -7.02 -33.25
CA ASP A 244 -9.95 -5.81 -33.96
C ASP A 244 -9.83 -4.53 -33.11
N SER A 245 -10.15 -4.62 -31.80
CA SER A 245 -10.02 -3.47 -30.90
C SER A 245 -8.56 -3.08 -30.68
N ILE A 246 -7.64 -4.05 -30.65
CA ILE A 246 -6.19 -3.81 -30.52
C ILE A 246 -5.65 -3.23 -31.84
N ALA A 247 -6.08 -3.77 -32.98
CA ALA A 247 -5.72 -3.27 -34.32
C ALA A 247 -6.13 -1.80 -34.54
N SER A 248 -7.22 -1.39 -33.90
CA SER A 248 -7.78 -0.04 -34.00
C SER A 248 -7.14 0.96 -33.03
N LEU A 249 -6.24 0.52 -32.15
CA LEU A 249 -5.53 1.43 -31.26
C LEU A 249 -4.51 2.27 -32.04
N GLU A 250 -4.47 3.56 -31.73
CA GLU A 250 -3.39 4.42 -32.20
C GLU A 250 -2.12 4.16 -31.38
N VAL A 251 -0.98 4.10 -32.08
CA VAL A 251 0.35 4.00 -31.45
C VAL A 251 0.57 5.22 -30.56
N ALA A 252 0.86 4.98 -29.28
CA ALA A 252 1.06 6.06 -28.32
C ALA A 252 2.40 6.78 -28.56
N PRO A 253 2.45 8.13 -28.45
CA PRO A 253 3.70 8.85 -28.49
C PRO A 253 4.55 8.48 -27.26
N ILE A 254 5.83 8.18 -27.49
CA ILE A 254 6.78 7.88 -26.41
C ILE A 254 7.29 9.19 -25.81
N ALA A 255 7.41 9.24 -24.49
CA ALA A 255 7.92 10.42 -23.79
C ALA A 255 9.36 10.77 -24.21
N ALA A 256 9.65 12.06 -24.28
CA ALA A 256 11.01 12.56 -24.54
C ALA A 256 11.91 12.34 -23.31
N GLU A 257 13.20 12.14 -23.54
CA GLU A 257 14.18 12.02 -22.46
C GLU A 257 14.60 13.40 -21.91
N PRO A 258 14.86 13.54 -20.59
CA PRO A 258 14.80 12.50 -19.55
C PRO A 258 13.38 12.23 -19.03
N SER A 259 12.98 10.96 -19.03
CA SER A 259 11.66 10.49 -18.56
C SER A 259 11.70 10.08 -17.08
N LEU A 260 10.60 10.32 -16.36
CA LEU A 260 10.39 9.86 -14.99
C LEU A 260 10.19 8.35 -14.88
N ARG A 261 9.53 7.74 -15.88
CA ARG A 261 9.13 6.34 -15.90
C ARG A 261 9.68 5.58 -17.12
N PRO A 262 11.02 5.53 -17.33
CA PRO A 262 11.60 5.00 -18.55
C PRO A 262 11.27 3.52 -18.79
N GLN A 263 11.21 2.69 -17.74
CA GLN A 263 10.85 1.27 -17.87
C GLN A 263 9.38 1.08 -18.27
N THR A 264 8.49 1.97 -17.80
CA THR A 264 7.07 1.95 -18.19
C THR A 264 6.93 2.32 -19.67
N TRP A 265 7.66 3.34 -20.14
CA TRP A 265 7.67 3.72 -21.55
C TRP A 265 8.28 2.66 -22.46
N GLN A 266 9.30 1.93 -21.98
CA GLN A 266 9.83 0.77 -22.68
C GLN A 266 8.75 -0.31 -22.87
N ALA A 267 7.98 -0.63 -21.83
CA ALA A 267 6.88 -1.58 -21.94
C ALA A 267 5.75 -1.08 -22.86
N ILE A 268 5.40 0.21 -22.79
CA ILE A 268 4.46 0.84 -23.73
C ILE A 268 4.99 0.75 -25.16
N SER A 269 6.29 0.92 -25.38
CA SER A 269 6.91 0.75 -26.70
C SER A 269 6.80 -0.68 -27.22
N SER A 270 6.95 -1.69 -26.37
CA SER A 270 6.70 -3.10 -26.75
C SER A 270 5.22 -3.34 -27.09
N LEU A 271 4.29 -2.79 -26.30
CA LEU A 271 2.85 -2.86 -26.61
C LEU A 271 2.50 -2.14 -27.92
N ASN A 272 3.14 -1.00 -28.22
CA ASN A 272 3.00 -0.29 -29.49
C ASN A 272 3.45 -1.14 -30.69
N ARG A 273 4.52 -1.94 -30.53
CA ARG A 273 4.93 -2.89 -31.58
C ARG A 273 3.87 -3.95 -31.82
N VAL A 274 3.28 -4.50 -30.75
CA VAL A 274 2.17 -5.46 -30.85
C VAL A 274 0.97 -4.84 -31.59
N ILE A 275 0.58 -3.61 -31.25
CA ILE A 275 -0.48 -2.87 -31.96
C ILE A 275 -0.16 -2.76 -33.46
N ALA A 276 1.05 -2.32 -33.80
CA ALA A 276 1.46 -2.14 -35.20
C ALA A 276 1.46 -3.47 -35.97
N GLU A 277 1.93 -4.56 -35.38
CA GLU A 277 1.94 -5.88 -36.02
C GLU A 277 0.53 -6.43 -36.24
N ILE A 278 -0.36 -6.28 -35.25
CA ILE A 278 -1.76 -6.69 -35.36
C ILE A 278 -2.48 -5.85 -36.42
N ALA A 279 -2.25 -4.54 -36.45
CA ALA A 279 -2.83 -3.64 -37.46
C ALA A 279 -2.40 -4.00 -38.90
N LEU A 280 -1.13 -4.38 -39.08
CA LEU A 280 -0.59 -4.85 -40.36
C LEU A 280 -1.15 -6.21 -40.79
N ALA A 281 -1.52 -7.07 -39.85
CA ALA A 281 -2.04 -8.42 -40.12
C ALA A 281 -3.49 -8.45 -40.63
N HIS A 282 -4.02 -7.30 -41.09
CA HIS A 282 -5.40 -6.91 -41.40
C HIS A 282 -6.34 -7.96 -42.05
N ARG A 283 -5.82 -9.01 -42.71
CA ARG A 283 -6.61 -10.09 -43.34
C ARG A 283 -5.96 -11.48 -43.37
N SER A 284 -4.70 -11.63 -42.98
CA SER A 284 -4.01 -12.93 -43.05
C SER A 284 -2.97 -13.02 -41.95
N TYR A 285 -3.46 -13.36 -40.76
CA TYR A 285 -2.64 -13.62 -39.59
C TYR A 285 -1.84 -14.92 -39.81
N SER A 286 -0.56 -14.80 -40.16
CA SER A 286 0.31 -15.97 -40.29
C SER A 286 0.68 -16.51 -38.92
N GLN A 287 0.93 -17.82 -38.84
CA GLN A 287 1.38 -18.46 -37.60
C GLN A 287 2.70 -17.83 -37.10
N GLU A 288 3.61 -17.46 -38.00
CA GLU A 288 4.86 -16.78 -37.65
C GLU A 288 4.64 -15.40 -37.01
N THR A 289 3.69 -14.61 -37.54
CA THR A 289 3.33 -13.31 -36.96
C THR A 289 2.71 -13.50 -35.58
N ARG A 290 1.87 -14.52 -35.42
CA ARG A 290 1.29 -14.90 -34.14
C ARG A 290 2.35 -15.23 -33.10
N ASP A 291 3.27 -16.11 -33.45
CA ASP A 291 4.32 -16.57 -32.54
C ASP A 291 5.24 -15.41 -32.13
N ARG A 292 5.51 -14.46 -33.04
CA ARG A 292 6.29 -13.24 -32.74
C ARG A 292 5.55 -12.32 -31.76
N ILE A 293 4.26 -12.03 -31.99
CA ILE A 293 3.47 -11.19 -31.08
C ILE A 293 3.35 -11.83 -29.70
N ILE A 294 3.09 -13.14 -29.65
CA ILE A 294 3.05 -13.89 -28.39
C ILE A 294 4.42 -13.83 -27.69
N GLY A 295 5.52 -13.90 -28.45
CA GLY A 295 6.88 -13.70 -27.96
C GLY A 295 7.05 -12.34 -27.28
N GLU A 296 6.75 -11.24 -27.96
CA GLU A 296 6.88 -9.88 -27.43
C GLU A 296 6.02 -9.67 -26.16
N LEU A 297 4.78 -10.18 -26.16
CA LEU A 297 3.91 -10.13 -24.98
C LEU A 297 4.46 -10.97 -23.82
N SER A 298 5.08 -12.11 -24.11
CA SER A 298 5.71 -12.96 -23.08
C SER A 298 6.96 -12.28 -22.51
N ASP A 299 7.75 -11.59 -23.33
CA ASP A 299 8.92 -10.85 -22.86
C ASP A 299 8.52 -9.71 -21.90
N ILE A 300 7.38 -9.05 -22.11
CA ILE A 300 6.84 -8.08 -21.13
C ILE A 300 6.50 -8.79 -19.81
N ILE A 301 5.82 -9.93 -19.89
CA ILE A 301 5.32 -10.68 -18.72
C ILE A 301 6.45 -11.30 -17.90
N ASP A 302 7.48 -11.82 -18.57
CA ASP A 302 8.51 -12.63 -17.93
C ASP A 302 9.80 -11.85 -17.68
N GLN A 303 10.24 -11.01 -18.63
CA GLN A 303 11.51 -10.30 -18.54
C GLN A 303 11.36 -8.87 -18.02
N GLN A 304 10.51 -8.06 -18.66
CA GLN A 304 10.37 -6.64 -18.30
C GLN A 304 9.70 -6.47 -16.92
N ALA A 305 8.84 -7.41 -16.53
CA ALA A 305 8.13 -7.42 -15.25
C ALA A 305 9.02 -7.20 -14.01
N ALA A 306 10.28 -7.65 -14.04
CA ALA A 306 11.20 -7.50 -12.92
C ALA A 306 11.55 -6.03 -12.64
N ASN A 307 11.60 -5.20 -13.69
CA ASN A 307 12.07 -3.81 -13.63
C ASN A 307 10.94 -2.78 -13.75
N LEU A 308 9.70 -3.22 -13.95
CA LEU A 308 8.55 -2.32 -13.97
C LEU A 308 8.31 -1.69 -12.59
N PRO A 309 8.04 -0.38 -12.52
CA PRO A 309 7.72 0.25 -11.24
C PRO A 309 6.40 -0.30 -10.70
N LEU A 310 6.32 -0.43 -9.37
CA LEU A 310 5.26 -1.19 -8.72
C LEU A 310 3.85 -0.58 -8.91
N ALA A 311 3.76 0.73 -9.15
CA ALA A 311 2.48 1.41 -9.39
C ALA A 311 1.84 0.93 -10.70
N GLU A 312 2.62 0.82 -11.77
CA GLU A 312 2.11 0.50 -13.11
C GLU A 312 2.18 -1.01 -13.43
N LYS A 313 3.05 -1.75 -12.73
CA LYS A 313 3.38 -3.14 -13.02
C LYS A 313 2.16 -4.04 -13.17
N ALA A 314 1.26 -4.05 -12.19
CA ALA A 314 0.09 -4.94 -12.22
C ALA A 314 -0.81 -4.66 -13.44
N LEU A 315 -1.01 -3.37 -13.76
CA LEU A 315 -1.80 -2.94 -14.90
C LEU A 315 -1.16 -3.36 -16.24
N ILE A 316 0.13 -3.09 -16.44
CA ILE A 316 0.84 -3.46 -17.68
C ILE A 316 0.80 -4.98 -17.90
N LEU A 317 1.07 -5.77 -16.85
CA LEU A 317 1.01 -7.22 -16.94
C LEU A 317 -0.41 -7.72 -17.26
N SER A 318 -1.44 -7.09 -16.68
CA SER A 318 -2.82 -7.44 -16.98
C SER A 318 -3.19 -7.14 -18.44
N ILE A 319 -2.70 -6.03 -19.01
CA ILE A 319 -2.91 -5.67 -20.41
C ILE A 319 -2.23 -6.70 -21.32
N ALA A 320 -0.95 -6.97 -21.08
CA ALA A 320 -0.17 -7.92 -21.88
C ALA A 320 -0.79 -9.33 -21.83
N GLN A 321 -1.19 -9.79 -20.65
CA GLN A 321 -1.84 -11.08 -20.48
C GLN A 321 -3.20 -11.13 -21.19
N LYS A 322 -4.01 -10.07 -21.05
CA LYS A 322 -5.31 -9.96 -21.71
C LYS A 322 -5.14 -10.06 -23.22
N TRP A 323 -4.21 -9.29 -23.81
CA TRP A 323 -3.97 -9.33 -25.25
C TRP A 323 -3.42 -10.69 -25.70
N LYS A 324 -2.54 -11.32 -24.93
CA LYS A 324 -2.03 -12.66 -25.21
C LYS A 324 -3.15 -13.71 -25.24
N THR A 325 -4.15 -13.61 -24.37
CA THR A 325 -5.31 -14.53 -24.37
C THR A 325 -6.27 -14.32 -25.56
N CYS A 326 -6.22 -13.17 -26.22
CA CYS A 326 -7.02 -12.87 -27.39
C CYS A 326 -6.44 -13.47 -28.68
N LEU A 327 -5.17 -13.87 -28.67
CA LEU A 327 -4.40 -14.26 -29.86
C LEU A 327 -4.36 -15.76 -30.08
#